data_AF-A0A2T7T1L1-F1
#
_entry.id   AF-A0A2T7T1L1-F1
#
_cell.length_a   1.000
_cell.length_b   1.000
_cell.length_c   1.000
_cell.angle_alpha   90.00
_cell.angle_beta   90.00
_cell.angle_gamma   90.00
#
_symmetry.space_group_name_H-M   'P 1'
#
loop_
_entity.id
_entity.type
_entity.pdbx_description
1 polymer ?
#
loop_
_entity_poly.entity_id
_entity_poly.type
_entity_poly.pdbx_seq_one_letter_code
_entity_poly.pdbx_strand_id
1 'polypeptide(L)'
;MTEQAPREVEHEITVSAPAPEVYRLLAEVENWPRLFPPSVYVDYVEKNGDEERIRIWATANGEAKNWTSRRRLDPAGLRITFGQEVSAPPVAEMSGTWIIEPRGAECRLRLLHSYRAIDDDPAGLAWIDQAVDRNSRSELAALKANVELAAHSADLTLTFEDSVRINGSAKDAYDFVNEAQLWTERLPHVSGVSLTEDEPGVQTLRMDTVAKDGSTHTTESVRVCFPHHGIAYKQTTLPALMTLHTGYWRFDEGSDGVTTATSRHTVVVNTENVTRILGPDAGVPQARTFLREALGANSRATLGHAKSFAEARR
;
A
#
# COMPACT_ATOMS: atom_id res chain seq x y z
N MET A 1 31.54 19.30 -22.19
CA MET A 1 31.76 18.38 -21.06
C MET A 1 31.19 17.04 -21.46
N THR A 2 31.99 15.98 -21.42
CA THR A 2 31.53 14.60 -21.61
C THR A 2 30.79 14.17 -20.36
N GLU A 3 29.49 13.86 -20.46
CA GLU A 3 28.70 13.24 -19.38
C GLU A 3 29.39 11.94 -18.93
N GLN A 4 29.54 11.73 -17.62
CA GLN A 4 30.05 10.47 -17.10
C GLN A 4 29.03 9.35 -17.32
N ALA A 5 29.53 8.12 -17.53
CA ALA A 5 28.67 6.95 -17.60
C ALA A 5 27.94 6.75 -16.25
N PRO A 6 26.66 6.32 -16.26
CA PRO A 6 25.91 6.13 -15.03
C PRO A 6 26.55 5.05 -14.15
N ARG A 7 26.41 5.20 -12.84
CA ARG A 7 26.87 4.21 -11.87
C ARG A 7 25.89 3.06 -11.84
N GLU A 8 26.41 1.83 -11.94
CA GLU A 8 25.63 0.60 -11.89
C GLU A 8 25.92 -0.18 -10.61
N VAL A 9 24.88 -0.69 -9.98
CA VAL A 9 24.97 -1.55 -8.80
C VAL A 9 23.98 -2.71 -8.91
N GLU A 10 24.31 -3.81 -8.25
CA GLU A 10 23.48 -5.01 -8.22
C GLU A 10 23.37 -5.55 -6.78
N HIS A 11 22.14 -5.89 -6.40
CA HIS A 11 21.83 -6.60 -5.18
C HIS A 11 21.04 -7.85 -5.52
N GLU A 12 21.19 -8.90 -4.70
CA GLU A 12 20.50 -10.15 -4.94
C GLU A 12 20.11 -10.87 -3.66
N ILE A 13 19.10 -11.72 -3.78
CA ILE A 13 18.64 -12.59 -2.70
C ILE A 13 18.00 -13.86 -3.28
N THR A 14 18.11 -14.97 -2.55
CA THR A 14 17.34 -16.18 -2.87
C THR A 14 15.97 -16.09 -2.22
N VAL A 15 14.91 -16.34 -2.99
CA VAL A 15 13.51 -16.37 -2.52
C VAL A 15 12.99 -17.79 -2.68
N SER A 16 12.44 -18.34 -1.61
CA SER A 16 11.84 -19.67 -1.55
C SER A 16 10.45 -19.66 -2.17
N ALA A 17 10.35 -19.25 -3.44
CA ALA A 17 9.13 -19.27 -4.22
C ALA A 17 9.45 -19.52 -5.70
N PRO A 18 8.52 -20.09 -6.49
CA PRO A 18 8.71 -20.27 -7.93
C PRO A 18 8.92 -18.94 -8.65
N ALA A 19 9.93 -18.87 -9.53
CA ALA A 19 10.27 -17.66 -10.27
C ALA A 19 9.08 -17.00 -11.02
N PRO A 20 8.17 -17.75 -11.68
CA PRO A 20 7.00 -17.14 -12.32
C PRO A 20 6.06 -16.43 -11.35
N GLU A 21 5.94 -16.93 -10.11
CA GLU A 21 5.09 -16.32 -9.10
C GLU A 21 5.72 -15.02 -8.56
N VAL A 22 7.03 -15.02 -8.31
CA VAL A 22 7.76 -13.80 -7.92
C VAL A 22 7.65 -12.73 -9.01
N TYR A 23 7.81 -13.12 -10.28
CA TYR A 23 7.63 -12.23 -11.41
C TYR A 23 6.22 -11.65 -11.46
N ARG A 24 5.19 -12.50 -11.35
CA ARG A 24 3.78 -12.08 -11.39
C ARG A 24 3.47 -11.05 -10.30
N LEU A 25 3.92 -11.31 -9.06
CA LEU A 25 3.74 -10.41 -7.92
C LEU A 25 4.42 -9.04 -8.11
N LEU A 26 5.59 -9.01 -8.75
CA LEU A 26 6.29 -7.76 -9.10
C LEU A 26 5.65 -7.03 -10.29
N ALA A 27 5.17 -7.78 -11.28
CA ALA A 27 4.53 -7.25 -12.49
C ALA A 27 3.14 -6.66 -12.20
N GLU A 28 2.33 -7.31 -11.37
CA GLU A 28 1.03 -6.83 -10.95
C GLU A 28 1.18 -5.83 -9.79
N VAL A 29 1.22 -4.53 -10.13
CA VAL A 29 1.55 -3.46 -9.16
C VAL A 29 0.54 -3.31 -8.04
N GLU A 30 -0.69 -3.79 -8.21
CA GLU A 30 -1.71 -3.81 -7.17
C GLU A 30 -1.30 -4.66 -5.96
N ASN A 31 -0.33 -5.58 -6.11
CA ASN A 31 0.23 -6.35 -5.02
C ASN A 31 1.25 -5.57 -4.18
N TRP A 32 1.83 -4.49 -4.71
CA TRP A 32 2.96 -3.79 -4.11
C TRP A 32 2.74 -3.32 -2.68
N PRO A 33 1.56 -2.81 -2.28
CA PRO A 33 1.31 -2.47 -0.88
C PRO A 33 1.47 -3.65 0.09
N ARG A 34 1.36 -4.90 -0.39
CA ARG A 34 1.56 -6.12 0.38
C ARG A 34 3.01 -6.59 0.39
N LEU A 35 3.75 -6.31 -0.69
CA LEU A 35 5.13 -6.77 -0.88
C LEU A 35 6.16 -5.80 -0.31
N PHE A 36 5.91 -4.51 -0.50
CA PHE A 36 6.82 -3.42 -0.13
C PHE A 36 6.24 -2.64 1.03
N PRO A 37 6.85 -2.70 2.23
CA PRO A 37 6.37 -1.99 3.41
C PRO A 37 6.14 -0.49 3.18
N PRO A 38 6.99 0.24 2.42
CA PRO A 38 6.75 1.65 2.09
C PRO A 38 5.55 1.89 1.17
N SER A 39 5.24 0.98 0.25
CA SER A 39 4.21 1.19 -0.78
C SER A 39 2.83 1.27 -0.15
N VAL A 40 2.11 2.37 -0.40
CA VAL A 40 0.74 2.60 0.07
C VAL A 40 -0.27 2.22 -1.01
N TYR A 41 -0.04 2.68 -2.24
CA TYR A 41 -0.90 2.41 -3.39
C TYR A 41 -0.12 2.56 -4.69
N VAL A 42 -0.53 1.85 -5.73
CA VAL A 42 0.02 1.98 -7.08
C VAL A 42 -1.14 1.88 -8.07
N ASP A 43 -1.18 2.78 -9.05
CA ASP A 43 -2.11 2.71 -10.18
C ASP A 43 -1.39 2.77 -11.52
N TYR A 44 -2.13 2.46 -12.58
CA TYR A 44 -1.67 2.62 -13.95
C TYR A 44 -2.09 3.98 -14.47
N VAL A 45 -1.13 4.76 -14.92
CA VAL A 45 -1.34 5.96 -15.75
C VAL A 45 -1.59 5.55 -17.20
N GLU A 46 -0.86 4.53 -17.66
CA GLU A 46 -0.93 4.01 -19.03
C GLU A 46 -0.52 2.54 -19.06
N LYS A 47 -1.20 1.72 -19.88
CA LYS A 47 -0.88 0.30 -20.04
C LYS A 47 -1.02 -0.13 -21.50
N ASN A 48 0.11 -0.43 -22.15
CA ASN A 48 0.21 -0.76 -23.57
C ASN A 48 1.03 -2.04 -23.77
N GLY A 49 0.38 -3.20 -23.66
CA GLY A 49 1.05 -4.49 -23.79
C GLY A 49 2.13 -4.65 -22.72
N ASP A 50 3.39 -4.74 -23.16
CA ASP A 50 4.56 -4.93 -22.30
C ASP A 50 5.19 -3.61 -21.80
N GLU A 51 4.64 -2.46 -22.20
CA GLU A 51 5.08 -1.15 -21.71
C GLU A 51 3.96 -0.48 -20.92
N GLU A 52 4.33 0.15 -19.81
CA GLU A 52 3.37 0.80 -18.93
C GLU A 52 3.99 1.96 -18.17
N ARG A 53 3.11 2.84 -17.70
CA ARG A 53 3.44 3.94 -16.81
C ARG A 53 2.57 3.80 -15.58
N ILE A 54 3.21 3.76 -14.43
CA ILE A 54 2.54 3.62 -13.14
C ILE A 54 2.80 4.85 -12.29
N ARG A 55 1.87 5.17 -11.39
CA ARG A 55 2.10 6.13 -10.31
C ARG A 55 2.12 5.38 -8.99
N ILE A 56 3.16 5.64 -8.21
CA ILE A 56 3.42 4.96 -6.95
C ILE A 56 3.25 5.99 -5.84
N TRP A 57 2.51 5.64 -4.78
CA TRP A 57 2.48 6.37 -3.53
C TRP A 57 3.13 5.51 -2.45
N ALA A 58 4.10 6.08 -1.74
CA ALA A 58 4.83 5.37 -0.69
C ALA A 58 5.21 6.29 0.47
N THR A 59 5.50 5.69 1.62
CA THR A 59 6.09 6.40 2.76
C THR A 59 7.62 6.40 2.66
N ALA A 60 8.23 7.57 2.77
CA ALA A 60 9.67 7.75 2.79
C ALA A 60 10.03 8.57 4.06
N ASN A 61 10.67 7.93 5.04
CA ASN A 61 11.04 8.55 6.32
C ASN A 61 9.86 9.20 7.06
N GLY A 62 8.66 8.60 6.98
CA GLY A 62 7.44 9.12 7.60
C GLY A 62 6.66 10.13 6.76
N GLU A 63 7.23 10.62 5.66
CA GLU A 63 6.55 11.49 4.70
C GLU A 63 5.94 10.66 3.57
N ALA A 64 4.68 10.90 3.24
CA ALA A 64 4.06 10.30 2.07
C ALA A 64 4.51 11.05 0.80
N LYS A 65 4.89 10.31 -0.25
CA LYS A 65 5.34 10.86 -1.53
C LYS A 65 4.76 10.05 -2.67
N ASN A 66 4.68 10.66 -3.85
CA ASN A 66 4.36 9.95 -5.07
C ASN A 66 5.26 10.32 -6.25
N TRP A 67 5.40 9.40 -7.19
CA TRP A 67 6.16 9.59 -8.42
C TRP A 67 5.64 8.67 -9.52
N THR A 68 5.96 9.01 -10.78
CA THR A 68 5.69 8.13 -11.93
C THR A 68 6.92 7.32 -12.33
N SER A 69 6.69 6.08 -12.71
CA SER A 69 7.70 5.15 -13.20
C SER A 69 7.23 4.55 -14.51
N ARG A 70 8.10 4.54 -15.51
CA ARG A 70 7.89 3.79 -16.76
C ARG A 70 8.49 2.42 -16.61
N ARG A 71 7.74 1.38 -17.00
CA ARG A 71 8.21 0.00 -16.94
C ARG A 71 8.08 -0.69 -18.29
N ARG A 72 8.99 -1.62 -18.53
CA ARG A 72 8.93 -2.60 -19.62
C ARG A 72 9.01 -3.99 -19.04
N LEU A 73 8.01 -4.80 -19.33
CA LEU A 73 7.84 -6.16 -18.84
C LEU A 73 8.35 -7.14 -19.89
N ASP A 74 9.05 -8.17 -19.45
CA ASP A 74 9.47 -9.30 -20.27
C ASP A 74 9.09 -10.59 -19.53
N PRO A 75 7.85 -11.09 -19.72
CA PRO A 75 7.37 -12.27 -19.01
C PRO A 75 8.10 -13.54 -19.43
N ALA A 76 8.61 -13.62 -20.66
CA ALA A 76 9.35 -14.79 -21.14
C ALA A 76 10.76 -14.84 -20.53
N GLY A 77 11.42 -13.69 -20.41
CA GLY A 77 12.75 -13.56 -19.78
C GLY A 77 12.72 -13.41 -18.27
N LEU A 78 11.55 -13.23 -17.65
CA LEU A 78 11.35 -12.90 -16.23
C LEU A 78 12.13 -11.64 -15.81
N ARG A 79 11.95 -10.57 -16.59
CA ARG A 79 12.62 -9.28 -16.38
C ARG A 79 11.62 -8.13 -16.35
N ILE A 80 11.87 -7.15 -15.50
CA ILE A 80 11.11 -5.89 -15.47
C ILE A 80 12.10 -4.74 -15.41
N THR A 81 12.20 -3.99 -16.51
CA THR A 81 13.00 -2.76 -16.54
C THR A 81 12.13 -1.60 -16.08
N PHE A 82 12.65 -0.72 -15.25
CA PHE A 82 11.91 0.45 -14.77
C PHE A 82 12.78 1.71 -14.75
N GLY A 83 12.15 2.87 -14.89
CA GLY A 83 12.82 4.16 -14.84
C GLY A 83 11.92 5.21 -14.23
N GLN A 84 12.46 5.96 -13.27
CA GLN A 84 11.76 7.10 -12.68
C GLN A 84 11.65 8.23 -13.72
N GLU A 85 10.45 8.72 -14.00
CA GLU A 85 10.28 9.76 -15.04
C GLU A 85 10.71 11.14 -14.56
N VAL A 86 10.55 11.43 -13.27
CA VAL A 86 10.98 12.69 -12.64
C VAL A 86 11.75 12.35 -11.36
N SER A 87 13.05 12.59 -11.39
CA SER A 87 13.94 12.45 -10.23
C SER A 87 14.01 13.75 -9.42
N ALA A 88 14.21 13.63 -8.11
CA ALA A 88 14.46 14.77 -7.23
C ALA A 88 15.98 14.96 -7.04
N PRO A 89 16.48 16.20 -6.96
CA PRO A 89 17.88 16.45 -6.61
C PRO A 89 18.28 15.69 -5.34
N PRO A 90 19.49 15.10 -5.28
CA PRO A 90 20.59 15.25 -6.24
C PRO A 90 20.57 14.28 -7.43
N VAL A 91 19.53 13.47 -7.61
CA VAL A 91 19.44 12.45 -8.67
C VAL A 91 19.08 13.10 -10.00
N ALA A 92 19.91 12.90 -11.03
CA ALA A 92 19.54 13.33 -12.40
C ALA A 92 18.74 12.24 -13.12
N GLU A 93 19.15 10.98 -12.98
CA GLU A 93 18.49 9.82 -13.58
C GLU A 93 18.56 8.62 -12.62
N MET A 94 17.47 7.85 -12.57
CA MET A 94 17.36 6.60 -11.81
C MET A 94 16.56 5.58 -12.61
N SER A 95 17.20 4.46 -12.92
CA SER A 95 16.58 3.31 -13.55
C SER A 95 17.03 2.03 -12.87
N GLY A 96 16.33 0.93 -13.15
CA GLY A 96 16.69 -0.36 -12.62
C GLY A 96 16.07 -1.51 -13.39
N THR A 97 16.45 -2.72 -12.99
CA THR A 97 15.94 -3.95 -13.59
C THR A 97 15.78 -5.02 -12.53
N TRP A 98 14.58 -5.58 -12.44
CA TRP A 98 14.34 -6.85 -11.76
C TRP A 98 14.68 -8.00 -12.72
N ILE A 99 15.43 -8.98 -12.23
CA ILE A 99 15.71 -10.23 -12.95
C ILE A 99 15.41 -11.39 -12.01
N ILE A 100 14.56 -12.32 -12.42
CA ILE A 100 14.21 -13.50 -11.62
C ILE A 100 14.76 -14.75 -12.30
N GLU A 101 15.77 -15.37 -11.70
CA GLU A 101 16.42 -16.56 -12.23
C GLU A 101 15.88 -17.83 -11.54
N PRO A 102 15.25 -18.77 -12.27
CA PRO A 102 14.75 -20.02 -11.70
C PRO A 102 15.86 -20.90 -11.10
N ARG A 103 15.59 -21.48 -9.91
CA ARG A 103 16.47 -22.40 -9.18
C ARG A 103 15.63 -23.53 -8.54
N GLY A 104 14.97 -24.33 -9.37
CA GLY A 104 14.08 -25.40 -8.90
C GLY A 104 12.80 -24.85 -8.28
N ALA A 105 12.55 -25.16 -7.00
CA ALA A 105 11.41 -24.64 -6.25
C ALA A 105 11.60 -23.20 -5.73
N GLU A 106 12.83 -22.69 -5.81
CA GLU A 106 13.21 -21.34 -5.40
C GLU A 106 13.66 -20.52 -6.61
N CYS A 107 13.96 -19.24 -6.40
CA CYS A 107 14.58 -18.38 -7.42
C CYS A 107 15.64 -17.46 -6.83
N ARG A 108 16.60 -17.05 -7.65
CA ARG A 108 17.49 -15.94 -7.35
C ARG A 108 16.88 -14.66 -7.93
N LEU A 109 16.54 -13.73 -7.06
CA LEU A 109 16.02 -12.42 -7.41
C LEU A 109 17.17 -11.42 -7.41
N ARG A 110 17.36 -10.70 -8.52
CA ARG A 110 18.38 -9.66 -8.68
C ARG A 110 17.70 -8.33 -8.94
N LEU A 111 18.18 -7.30 -8.27
CA LEU A 111 17.76 -5.91 -8.41
C LEU A 111 18.97 -5.09 -8.84
N LEU A 112 18.93 -4.60 -10.07
CA LEU A 112 19.97 -3.74 -10.64
C LEU A 112 19.47 -2.30 -10.61
N HIS A 113 20.38 -1.37 -10.34
CA HIS A 113 20.14 0.06 -10.48
C HIS A 113 21.23 0.70 -11.34
N SER A 114 20.82 1.68 -12.14
CA SER A 114 21.69 2.57 -12.91
C SER A 114 21.28 4.01 -12.64
N TYR A 115 22.20 4.83 -12.13
CA TYR A 115 21.90 6.19 -11.69
C TYR A 115 23.07 7.15 -11.87
N ARG A 116 22.74 8.45 -11.92
CA ARG A 116 23.72 9.55 -11.94
C ARG A 116 23.29 10.72 -11.08
N ALA A 117 24.26 11.49 -10.60
CA ALA A 117 24.02 12.75 -9.90
C ALA A 117 23.90 13.90 -10.90
N ILE A 118 23.18 14.96 -10.52
CA ILE A 118 23.15 16.21 -11.29
C ILE A 118 24.58 16.76 -11.39
N ASP A 119 24.95 17.23 -12.59
CA ASP A 119 26.28 17.77 -12.92
C ASP A 119 27.46 16.84 -12.59
N ASP A 120 27.21 15.54 -12.47
CA ASP A 120 28.18 14.53 -12.02
C ASP A 120 28.85 14.89 -10.67
N ASP A 121 28.11 15.56 -9.76
CA ASP A 121 28.60 15.96 -8.45
C ASP A 121 29.02 14.74 -7.60
N PRO A 122 30.30 14.62 -7.19
CA PRO A 122 30.77 13.48 -6.42
C PRO A 122 30.09 13.32 -5.06
N ALA A 123 29.72 14.43 -4.41
CA ALA A 123 29.05 14.38 -3.10
C ALA A 123 27.62 13.88 -3.23
N GLY A 124 26.87 14.40 -4.21
CA GLY A 124 25.57 13.90 -4.61
C GLY A 124 25.61 12.42 -4.98
N LEU A 125 26.57 12.00 -5.81
CA LEU A 125 26.71 10.61 -6.22
C LEU A 125 26.99 9.67 -5.04
N ALA A 126 27.86 10.06 -4.11
CA ALA A 126 28.14 9.29 -2.89
C ALA A 126 26.91 9.15 -1.99
N TRP A 127 26.08 10.20 -1.90
CA TRP A 127 24.82 10.15 -1.18
C TRP A 127 23.82 9.20 -1.85
N ILE A 128 23.67 9.28 -3.17
CA ILE A 128 22.77 8.41 -3.95
C ILE A 128 23.18 6.95 -3.77
N ASP A 129 24.47 6.64 -3.87
CA ASP A 129 24.99 5.28 -3.70
C ASP A 129 24.62 4.65 -2.36
N GLN A 130 24.80 5.41 -1.27
CA GLN A 130 24.42 4.95 0.08
C GLN A 130 22.90 4.75 0.22
N ALA A 131 22.10 5.64 -0.39
CA ALA A 131 20.66 5.52 -0.37
C ALA A 131 20.19 4.29 -1.16
N VAL A 132 20.74 4.06 -2.36
CA VAL A 132 20.42 2.92 -3.21
C VAL A 132 20.82 1.60 -2.54
N ASP A 133 22.02 1.48 -1.98
CA ASP A 133 22.45 0.24 -1.31
C ASP A 133 21.55 -0.10 -0.11
N ARG A 134 21.26 0.89 0.74
CA ARG A 134 20.40 0.71 1.91
C ARG A 134 18.98 0.30 1.50
N ASN A 135 18.39 1.04 0.57
CA ASN A 135 17.01 0.80 0.12
C ASN A 135 16.88 -0.55 -0.57
N SER A 136 17.82 -0.89 -1.47
CA SER A 136 17.80 -2.16 -2.21
C SER A 136 17.88 -3.37 -1.27
N ARG A 137 18.75 -3.32 -0.24
CA ARG A 137 18.85 -4.40 0.75
C ARG A 137 17.57 -4.55 1.56
N SER A 138 17.00 -3.45 2.05
CA SER A 138 15.76 -3.47 2.81
C SER A 138 14.58 -3.94 1.95
N GLU A 139 14.51 -3.50 0.69
CA GLU A 139 13.47 -3.87 -0.27
C GLU A 139 13.51 -5.36 -0.61
N LEU A 140 14.69 -5.89 -0.95
CA LEU A 140 14.87 -7.32 -1.23
C LEU A 140 14.53 -8.20 -0.03
N ALA A 141 14.95 -7.80 1.18
CA ALA A 141 14.65 -8.55 2.39
C ALA A 141 13.15 -8.58 2.70
N ALA A 142 12.47 -7.43 2.57
CA ALA A 142 11.03 -7.34 2.79
C ALA A 142 10.23 -8.10 1.73
N LEU A 143 10.62 -7.98 0.45
CA LEU A 143 10.01 -8.74 -0.64
C LEU A 143 10.15 -10.24 -0.40
N LYS A 144 11.35 -10.74 -0.07
CA LYS A 144 11.57 -12.16 0.25
C LYS A 144 10.60 -12.62 1.32
N ALA A 145 10.56 -11.93 2.45
CA ALA A 145 9.70 -12.29 3.58
C ALA A 145 8.21 -12.32 3.20
N ASN A 146 7.74 -11.29 2.49
CA ASN A 146 6.32 -11.16 2.14
C ASN A 146 5.89 -12.15 1.03
N VAL A 147 6.76 -12.41 0.04
CA VAL A 147 6.50 -13.39 -1.02
C VAL A 147 6.48 -14.80 -0.45
N GLU A 148 7.43 -15.15 0.41
CA GLU A 148 7.48 -16.48 1.04
C GLU A 148 6.29 -16.70 1.95
N LEU A 149 5.87 -15.68 2.69
CA LEU A 149 4.64 -15.73 3.49
C LEU A 149 3.41 -15.95 2.61
N ALA A 150 3.30 -15.23 1.48
CA ALA A 150 2.19 -15.39 0.55
C ALA A 150 2.15 -16.79 -0.09
N ALA A 151 3.33 -17.35 -0.42
CA ALA A 151 3.44 -18.66 -1.06
C ALA A 151 3.12 -19.82 -0.10
N HIS A 152 3.49 -19.72 1.18
CA HIS A 152 3.37 -20.82 2.14
C HIS A 152 2.23 -20.67 3.14
N SER A 153 1.56 -19.52 3.19
CA SER A 153 0.61 -19.20 4.26
C SER A 153 -0.56 -18.36 3.76
N ALA A 154 -1.19 -18.82 2.67
CA ALA A 154 -2.37 -18.18 2.07
C ALA A 154 -3.53 -18.00 3.08
N ASP A 155 -3.61 -18.85 4.10
CA ASP A 155 -4.58 -18.78 5.19
C ASP A 155 -4.33 -17.63 6.17
N LEU A 156 -3.15 -17.01 6.19
CA LEU A 156 -2.87 -15.82 7.02
C LEU A 156 -3.41 -14.54 6.40
N THR A 157 -3.60 -14.52 5.08
CA THR A 157 -4.16 -13.35 4.38
C THR A 157 -5.68 -13.43 4.34
N LEU A 158 -6.34 -12.36 4.71
CA LEU A 158 -7.79 -12.21 4.64
C LEU A 158 -8.12 -10.95 3.85
N THR A 159 -8.99 -11.07 2.85
CA THR A 159 -9.57 -9.93 2.13
C THR A 159 -11.09 -10.03 2.16
N PHE A 160 -11.78 -8.93 2.44
CA PHE A 160 -13.24 -8.85 2.45
C PHE A 160 -13.72 -7.43 2.16
N GLU A 161 -14.97 -7.33 1.76
CA GLU A 161 -15.65 -6.07 1.47
C GLU A 161 -16.99 -6.02 2.20
N ASP A 162 -17.37 -4.82 2.66
CA ASP A 162 -18.70 -4.50 3.14
C ASP A 162 -19.25 -3.34 2.29
N SER A 163 -20.51 -3.43 1.85
CA SER A 163 -21.12 -2.42 0.97
C SER A 163 -22.48 -1.96 1.47
N VAL A 164 -22.81 -0.70 1.21
CA VAL A 164 -24.14 -0.12 1.46
C VAL A 164 -24.62 0.64 0.22
N ARG A 165 -25.93 0.64 0.00
CA ARG A 165 -26.58 1.51 -0.99
C ARG A 165 -26.96 2.83 -0.32
N ILE A 166 -26.65 3.95 -0.95
CA ILE A 166 -26.86 5.30 -0.45
C ILE A 166 -27.72 6.06 -1.47
N ASN A 167 -28.88 6.53 -1.04
CA ASN A 167 -29.76 7.36 -1.86
C ASN A 167 -29.26 8.82 -1.87
N GLY A 168 -28.03 9.03 -2.33
CA GLY A 168 -27.32 10.31 -2.37
C GLY A 168 -26.08 10.20 -3.27
N SER A 169 -25.45 11.34 -3.56
CA SER A 169 -24.33 11.42 -4.50
C SER A 169 -23.07 10.70 -3.99
N ALA A 170 -22.22 10.23 -4.91
CA ALA A 170 -20.93 9.66 -4.53
C ALA A 170 -20.03 10.73 -3.91
N LYS A 171 -20.17 11.98 -4.36
CA LYS A 171 -19.48 13.13 -3.79
C LYS A 171 -19.75 13.29 -2.30
N ASP A 172 -21.01 13.30 -1.86
CA ASP A 172 -21.33 13.51 -0.44
C ASP A 172 -20.83 12.36 0.44
N ALA A 173 -20.93 11.12 -0.05
CA ALA A 173 -20.42 9.94 0.63
C ALA A 173 -18.88 9.94 0.71
N TYR A 174 -18.23 10.32 -0.38
CA TYR A 174 -16.78 10.48 -0.45
C TYR A 174 -16.29 11.57 0.50
N ASP A 175 -16.89 12.77 0.45
CA ASP A 175 -16.50 13.91 1.29
C ASP A 175 -16.60 13.56 2.77
N PHE A 176 -17.63 12.80 3.18
CA PHE A 176 -17.77 12.32 4.55
C PHE A 176 -16.56 11.50 5.01
N VAL A 177 -16.05 10.60 4.16
CA VAL A 177 -14.91 9.72 4.47
C VAL A 177 -13.57 10.44 4.29
N ASN A 178 -13.47 11.32 3.29
CA ASN A 178 -12.27 12.10 3.01
C ASN A 178 -11.99 13.12 4.12
N GLU A 179 -13.03 13.82 4.61
CA GLU A 179 -12.93 14.82 5.68
C GLU A 179 -12.83 14.17 7.07
N ALA A 180 -11.82 13.33 7.28
CA ALA A 180 -11.63 12.57 8.50
C ALA A 180 -11.34 13.45 9.73
N GLN A 181 -10.86 14.67 9.53
CA GLN A 181 -10.69 15.67 10.59
C GLN A 181 -12.00 15.98 11.33
N LEU A 182 -13.15 15.70 10.73
CA LEU A 182 -14.48 15.90 11.32
C LEU A 182 -15.05 14.63 11.95
N TRP A 183 -14.31 13.51 11.97
CA TRP A 183 -14.82 12.25 12.49
C TRP A 183 -15.06 12.24 14.00
N THR A 184 -14.38 13.08 14.79
CA THR A 184 -14.69 13.26 16.21
C THR A 184 -16.10 13.81 16.44
N GLU A 185 -16.64 14.57 15.48
CA GLU A 185 -17.99 15.13 15.52
C GLU A 185 -19.02 14.21 14.85
N ARG A 186 -18.57 13.38 13.89
CA ARG A 186 -19.43 12.57 13.02
C ARG A 186 -19.54 11.10 13.43
N LEU A 187 -18.54 10.54 14.10
CA LEU A 187 -18.43 9.12 14.44
C LEU A 187 -18.34 8.92 15.96
N PRO A 188 -19.36 8.34 16.61
CA PRO A 188 -19.41 8.19 18.08
C PRO A 188 -18.28 7.37 18.71
N HIS A 189 -17.59 6.55 17.92
CA HIS A 189 -16.52 5.66 18.38
C HIS A 189 -15.11 6.26 18.22
N VAL A 190 -15.01 7.48 17.68
CA VAL A 190 -13.74 8.19 17.46
C VAL A 190 -13.57 9.26 18.54
N SER A 191 -12.56 9.09 19.40
CA SER A 191 -12.29 10.02 20.51
C SER A 191 -11.26 11.09 20.17
N GLY A 192 -10.44 10.88 19.13
CA GLY A 192 -9.44 11.84 18.69
C GLY A 192 -9.02 11.62 17.24
N VAL A 193 -8.74 12.70 16.53
CA VAL A 193 -8.21 12.69 15.16
C VAL A 193 -7.12 13.75 15.02
N SER A 194 -6.05 13.38 14.33
CA SER A 194 -5.08 14.28 13.74
C SER A 194 -4.91 13.91 12.26
N LEU A 195 -5.21 14.84 11.37
CA LEU A 195 -5.09 14.67 9.92
C LEU A 195 -4.11 15.72 9.39
N THR A 196 -3.09 15.29 8.65
CA THR A 196 -2.23 16.17 7.85
C THR A 196 -2.37 15.84 6.38
N GLU A 197 -2.26 16.86 5.53
CA GLU A 197 -2.35 16.76 4.07
C GLU A 197 -1.38 17.79 3.47
N ASP A 198 -0.09 17.47 3.51
CA ASP A 198 0.96 18.35 2.99
C ASP A 198 0.97 18.38 1.45
N GLU A 199 0.51 17.29 0.82
CA GLU A 199 0.26 17.18 -0.61
C GLU A 199 -1.23 16.90 -0.85
N PRO A 200 -1.91 17.65 -1.75
CA PRO A 200 -3.32 17.43 -2.05
C PRO A 200 -3.64 15.99 -2.44
N GLY A 201 -4.60 15.39 -1.76
CA GLY A 201 -5.01 14.00 -1.97
C GLY A 201 -4.12 12.95 -1.30
N VAL A 202 -3.10 13.36 -0.54
CA VAL A 202 -2.24 12.43 0.22
C VAL A 202 -2.27 12.82 1.70
N GLN A 203 -2.86 11.93 2.50
CA GLN A 203 -3.18 12.24 3.89
C GLN A 203 -2.51 11.30 4.87
N THR A 204 -2.02 11.83 5.98
CA THR A 204 -1.65 11.03 7.16
C THR A 204 -2.73 11.21 8.21
N LEU A 205 -3.46 10.13 8.48
CA LEU A 205 -4.55 10.09 9.45
C LEU A 205 -4.11 9.28 10.67
N ARG A 206 -3.98 9.96 11.81
CA ARG A 206 -3.90 9.35 13.13
C ARG A 206 -5.25 9.49 13.83
N MET A 207 -5.77 8.40 14.37
CA MET A 207 -7.04 8.42 15.10
C MET A 207 -7.00 7.51 16.33
N ASP A 208 -7.71 7.94 17.37
CA ASP A 208 -8.00 7.17 18.56
C ASP A 208 -9.44 6.68 18.51
N THR A 209 -9.63 5.37 18.66
CA THR A 209 -10.94 4.74 18.67
C THR A 209 -11.19 4.04 19.99
N VAL A 210 -12.42 4.13 20.49
CA VAL A 210 -12.84 3.47 21.73
C VAL A 210 -13.55 2.17 21.37
N ALA A 211 -12.97 1.05 21.79
CA ALA A 211 -13.56 -0.27 21.61
C ALA A 211 -14.73 -0.50 22.58
N LYS A 212 -15.54 -1.53 22.33
CA LYS A 212 -16.72 -1.85 23.15
C LYS A 212 -16.40 -2.18 24.61
N ASP A 213 -15.19 -2.67 24.86
CA ASP A 213 -14.68 -2.95 26.21
C ASP A 213 -14.13 -1.71 26.94
N GLY A 214 -14.22 -0.53 26.32
CA GLY A 214 -13.74 0.74 26.85
C GLY A 214 -12.26 1.01 26.60
N SER A 215 -11.51 0.07 26.02
CA SER A 215 -10.11 0.29 25.67
C SER A 215 -9.96 1.28 24.51
N THR A 216 -8.92 2.11 24.57
CA THR A 216 -8.61 3.06 23.50
C THR A 216 -7.48 2.50 22.64
N HIS A 217 -7.69 2.55 21.32
CA HIS A 217 -6.72 2.11 20.33
C HIS A 217 -6.33 3.26 19.41
N THR A 218 -5.04 3.59 19.43
CA THR A 218 -4.44 4.50 18.46
C THR A 218 -4.09 3.74 17.19
N THR A 219 -4.48 4.30 16.05
CA THR A 219 -4.07 3.83 14.73
C THR A 219 -3.55 5.01 13.91
N GLU A 220 -2.62 4.72 13.01
CA GLU A 220 -2.13 5.70 12.04
C GLU A 220 -2.11 5.05 10.66
N SER A 221 -2.55 5.79 9.65
CA SER A 221 -2.61 5.35 8.26
C SER A 221 -2.23 6.47 7.31
N VAL A 222 -1.65 6.09 6.18
CA VAL A 222 -1.51 6.97 5.03
C VAL A 222 -2.61 6.64 4.04
N ARG A 223 -3.27 7.67 3.50
CA ARG A 223 -4.39 7.58 2.57
C ARG A 223 -4.06 8.30 1.26
N VAL A 224 -4.52 7.73 0.15
CA VAL A 224 -4.44 8.31 -1.19
C VAL A 224 -5.87 8.49 -1.69
N CYS A 225 -6.25 9.72 -1.91
CA CYS A 225 -7.62 10.16 -2.14
C CYS A 225 -7.83 10.51 -3.61
N PHE A 226 -8.86 9.92 -4.21
CA PHE A 226 -9.24 10.09 -5.61
C PHE A 226 -10.64 10.68 -5.71
N PRO A 227 -10.78 12.02 -5.75
CA PRO A 227 -12.09 12.67 -5.80
C PRO A 227 -12.91 12.21 -7.02
N HIS A 228 -14.17 11.80 -6.87
CA HIS A 228 -14.91 11.48 -5.65
C HIS A 228 -15.25 9.98 -5.60
N HIS A 229 -14.35 9.12 -6.05
CA HIS A 229 -14.63 7.72 -6.35
C HIS A 229 -13.84 6.73 -5.50
N GLY A 230 -12.74 7.14 -4.86
CA GLY A 230 -11.91 6.20 -4.12
C GLY A 230 -10.99 6.81 -3.06
N ILE A 231 -10.72 6.05 -2.00
CA ILE A 231 -9.67 6.35 -1.02
C ILE A 231 -8.92 5.06 -0.70
N ALA A 232 -7.71 4.91 -1.22
CA ALA A 232 -6.80 3.83 -0.82
C ALA A 232 -6.13 4.19 0.51
N TYR A 233 -5.84 3.21 1.36
CA TYR A 233 -5.06 3.47 2.57
C TYR A 233 -4.22 2.27 2.99
N LYS A 234 -3.14 2.58 3.73
CA LYS A 234 -2.30 1.59 4.40
C LYS A 234 -2.02 2.04 5.83
N GLN A 235 -2.21 1.13 6.77
CA GLN A 235 -1.98 1.41 8.17
C GLN A 235 -0.47 1.29 8.49
N THR A 236 0.11 2.34 9.06
CA THR A 236 1.53 2.44 9.43
C THR A 236 1.78 2.06 10.89
N THR A 237 0.80 2.32 11.76
CA THR A 237 0.80 1.83 13.15
C THR A 237 -0.28 0.76 13.32
N LEU A 238 0.14 -0.51 13.34
CA LEU A 238 -0.73 -1.69 13.32
C LEU A 238 -1.09 -2.19 14.74
N PRO A 239 -2.32 -2.67 14.98
CA PRO A 239 -2.64 -3.52 16.11
C PRO A 239 -1.82 -4.80 16.09
N ALA A 240 -1.49 -5.32 17.27
CA ALA A 240 -0.56 -6.44 17.42
C ALA A 240 -0.95 -7.74 16.67
N LEU A 241 -2.23 -7.91 16.34
CA LEU A 241 -2.73 -9.10 15.65
C LEU A 241 -2.49 -9.08 14.13
N MET A 242 -1.92 -7.99 13.58
CA MET A 242 -1.70 -7.83 12.14
C MET A 242 -0.25 -7.46 11.82
N THR A 243 0.29 -8.02 10.74
CA THR A 243 1.58 -7.61 10.13
C THR A 243 1.37 -6.70 8.92
N LEU A 244 0.15 -6.67 8.37
CA LEU A 244 -0.26 -5.78 7.28
C LEU A 244 -1.74 -5.45 7.42
N HIS A 245 -2.10 -4.20 7.17
CA HIS A 245 -3.48 -3.79 6.92
C HIS A 245 -3.52 -2.69 5.85
N THR A 246 -4.13 -3.01 4.72
CA THR A 246 -4.45 -2.07 3.65
C THR A 246 -5.95 -2.08 3.44
N GLY A 247 -6.52 -0.98 2.96
CA GLY A 247 -7.90 -0.97 2.54
C GLY A 247 -8.21 0.03 1.45
N TYR A 248 -9.46 0.01 1.02
CA TYR A 248 -9.94 0.85 -0.07
C TYR A 248 -11.41 1.19 0.14
N TRP A 249 -11.73 2.47 0.18
CA TRP A 249 -13.09 2.96 0.07
C TRP A 249 -13.40 3.20 -1.40
N ARG A 250 -14.51 2.67 -1.91
CA ARG A 250 -14.98 2.89 -3.28
C ARG A 250 -16.39 3.49 -3.25
N PHE A 251 -16.65 4.44 -4.14
CA PHE A 251 -17.94 5.10 -4.28
C PHE A 251 -18.37 5.04 -5.75
N ASP A 252 -19.30 4.15 -6.06
CA ASP A 252 -19.80 3.93 -7.42
C ASP A 252 -21.20 4.54 -7.55
N GLU A 253 -21.31 5.68 -8.24
CA GLU A 253 -22.61 6.33 -8.50
C GLU A 253 -23.30 5.69 -9.71
N GLY A 254 -24.52 5.17 -9.50
CA GLY A 254 -25.35 4.65 -10.58
C GLY A 254 -26.01 5.76 -11.38
N SER A 255 -26.47 5.44 -12.59
CA SER A 255 -27.25 6.37 -13.43
C SER A 255 -28.59 6.80 -12.80
N ASP A 256 -29.04 6.08 -11.76
CA ASP A 256 -30.22 6.39 -10.93
C ASP A 256 -29.93 7.41 -9.81
N GLY A 257 -28.68 7.90 -9.71
CA GLY A 257 -28.22 8.79 -8.64
C GLY A 257 -28.09 8.07 -7.28
N VAL A 258 -28.09 6.74 -7.26
CA VAL A 258 -27.86 5.94 -6.05
C VAL A 258 -26.42 5.45 -6.04
N THR A 259 -25.70 5.77 -4.97
CA THR A 259 -24.30 5.38 -4.79
C THR A 259 -24.21 4.02 -4.09
N THR A 260 -23.35 3.14 -4.60
CA THR A 260 -22.84 1.99 -3.83
C THR A 260 -21.53 2.39 -3.19
N ALA A 261 -21.49 2.47 -1.86
CA ALA A 261 -20.27 2.72 -1.11
C ALA A 261 -19.75 1.39 -0.56
N THR A 262 -18.49 1.07 -0.86
CA THR A 262 -17.82 -0.18 -0.47
C THR A 262 -16.57 0.12 0.36
N SER A 263 -16.37 -0.60 1.45
CA SER A 263 -15.13 -0.62 2.21
C SER A 263 -14.47 -1.98 2.09
N ARG A 264 -13.25 -2.01 1.54
CA ARG A 264 -12.42 -3.21 1.38
C ARG A 264 -11.30 -3.22 2.39
N HIS A 265 -11.04 -4.38 2.98
CA HIS A 265 -9.88 -4.64 3.82
C HIS A 265 -9.06 -5.79 3.24
N THR A 266 -7.73 -5.68 3.32
CA THR A 266 -6.79 -6.78 3.23
C THR A 266 -5.91 -6.75 4.46
N VAL A 267 -5.83 -7.88 5.16
CA VAL A 267 -5.02 -8.04 6.37
C VAL A 267 -4.17 -9.29 6.30
N VAL A 268 -3.01 -9.25 6.96
CA VAL A 268 -2.18 -10.43 7.21
C VAL A 268 -2.07 -10.63 8.72
N VAL A 269 -2.44 -11.83 9.19
CA VAL A 269 -2.44 -12.18 10.62
C VAL A 269 -1.01 -12.29 11.14
N ASN A 270 -0.76 -11.69 12.31
CA ASN A 270 0.45 -11.92 13.08
C ASN A 270 0.26 -13.16 13.99
N THR A 271 0.75 -14.32 13.55
CA THR A 271 0.60 -15.59 14.27
C THR A 271 1.27 -15.59 15.65
N GLU A 272 2.38 -14.87 15.80
CA GLU A 272 3.13 -14.79 17.07
C GLU A 272 2.31 -14.17 18.20
N ASN A 273 1.32 -13.35 17.86
CA ASN A 273 0.49 -12.63 18.82
C ASN A 273 -0.90 -13.23 19.03
N VAL A 274 -1.28 -14.28 18.28
CA VAL A 274 -2.64 -14.83 18.33
C VAL A 274 -3.01 -15.29 19.74
N THR A 275 -2.19 -16.16 20.35
CA THR A 275 -2.49 -16.73 21.67
C THR A 275 -2.43 -15.70 22.78
N ARG A 276 -1.53 -14.71 22.64
CA ARG A 276 -1.38 -13.60 23.59
C ARG A 276 -2.59 -12.67 23.59
N ILE A 277 -3.20 -12.43 22.42
CA ILE A 277 -4.30 -11.48 22.26
C ILE A 277 -5.67 -12.15 22.43
N LEU A 278 -5.84 -13.36 21.90
CA LEU A 278 -7.14 -14.05 21.83
C LEU A 278 -7.27 -15.21 22.82
N GLY A 279 -6.21 -15.52 23.58
CA GLY A 279 -6.18 -16.58 24.57
C GLY A 279 -5.43 -17.83 24.11
N PRO A 280 -5.02 -18.71 25.04
CA PRO A 280 -4.08 -19.80 24.80
C PRO A 280 -4.56 -20.84 23.78
N ASP A 281 -5.88 -21.01 23.62
CA ASP A 281 -6.48 -21.99 22.71
C ASP A 281 -6.82 -21.41 21.32
N ALA A 282 -6.50 -20.13 21.08
CA ALA A 282 -6.81 -19.46 19.82
C ALA A 282 -5.78 -19.80 18.73
N GLY A 283 -6.28 -20.04 17.52
CA GLY A 283 -5.48 -20.23 16.31
C GLY A 283 -5.79 -19.20 15.22
N VAL A 284 -5.17 -19.39 14.06
CA VAL A 284 -5.39 -18.56 12.86
C VAL A 284 -6.88 -18.44 12.49
N PRO A 285 -7.72 -19.50 12.53
CA PRO A 285 -9.15 -19.37 12.21
C PRO A 285 -9.88 -18.37 13.12
N GLN A 286 -9.60 -18.41 14.43
CA GLN A 286 -10.20 -17.49 15.40
C GLN A 286 -9.71 -16.06 15.18
N ALA A 287 -8.42 -15.87 14.88
CA ALA A 287 -7.85 -14.57 14.55
C ALA A 287 -8.51 -13.94 13.30
N ARG A 288 -8.74 -14.74 12.25
CA ARG A 288 -9.42 -14.29 11.04
C ARG A 288 -10.85 -13.85 11.31
N THR A 289 -11.61 -14.64 12.06
CA THR A 289 -12.99 -14.29 12.45
C THR A 289 -13.01 -12.99 13.25
N PHE A 290 -12.15 -12.89 14.27
CA PHE A 290 -12.04 -11.69 15.09
C PHE A 290 -11.73 -10.43 14.25
N LEU A 291 -10.72 -10.50 13.37
CA LEU A 291 -10.35 -9.38 12.50
C LEU A 291 -11.48 -9.01 11.52
N ARG A 292 -12.12 -10.00 10.89
CA ARG A 292 -13.26 -9.78 9.97
C ARG A 292 -14.39 -9.03 10.66
N GLU A 293 -14.75 -9.47 11.86
CA GLU A 293 -15.86 -8.92 12.63
C GLU A 293 -15.53 -7.51 13.13
N ALA A 294 -14.34 -7.31 13.72
CA ALA A 294 -13.93 -6.03 14.28
C ALA A 294 -13.82 -4.94 13.20
N LEU A 295 -13.07 -5.21 12.13
CA LEU A 295 -12.87 -4.26 11.03
C LEU A 295 -14.16 -4.04 10.24
N GLY A 296 -14.91 -5.11 9.96
CA GLY A 296 -16.19 -5.00 9.27
C GLY A 296 -17.27 -4.27 10.07
N ALA A 297 -17.29 -4.40 11.40
CA ALA A 297 -18.20 -3.61 12.24
C ALA A 297 -17.84 -2.12 12.21
N ASN A 298 -16.54 -1.78 12.30
CA ASN A 298 -16.08 -0.39 12.23
C ASN A 298 -16.44 0.22 10.85
N SER A 299 -16.09 -0.45 9.76
CA SER A 299 -16.36 0.05 8.41
C SER A 299 -17.86 0.17 8.12
N ARG A 300 -18.70 -0.78 8.52
CA ARG A 300 -20.16 -0.68 8.35
C ARG A 300 -20.76 0.46 9.17
N ALA A 301 -20.25 0.74 10.37
CA ALA A 301 -20.68 1.89 11.15
C ALA A 301 -20.37 3.20 10.40
N THR A 302 -19.13 3.35 9.91
CA THR A 302 -18.70 4.51 9.12
C THR A 302 -19.53 4.67 7.84
N LEU A 303 -19.75 3.59 7.08
CA LEU A 303 -20.62 3.59 5.90
C LEU A 303 -22.07 3.97 6.23
N GLY A 304 -22.58 3.53 7.39
CA GLY A 304 -23.92 3.91 7.87
C GLY A 304 -24.04 5.41 8.14
N HIS A 305 -23.03 6.02 8.77
CA HIS A 305 -23.00 7.46 8.99
C HIS A 305 -22.83 8.25 7.68
N ALA A 306 -21.97 7.79 6.77
CA ALA A 306 -21.80 8.38 5.44
C ALA A 306 -23.12 8.35 4.65
N LYS A 307 -23.84 7.21 4.72
CA LYS A 307 -25.18 7.07 4.13
C LYS A 307 -26.14 8.11 4.66
N SER A 308 -26.31 8.21 5.98
CA SER A 308 -27.21 9.20 6.57
C SER A 308 -26.83 10.64 6.23
N PHE A 309 -25.53 10.94 6.18
CA PHE A 309 -25.00 12.26 5.83
C PHE A 309 -25.33 12.67 4.39
N ALA A 310 -25.15 11.75 3.43
CA ALA A 310 -25.41 11.98 2.02
C ALA A 310 -26.92 12.03 1.72
N GLU A 311 -27.71 11.15 2.33
CA GLU A 311 -29.16 11.12 2.13
C GLU A 311 -29.86 12.37 2.68
N ALA A 312 -29.30 13.01 3.71
CA ALA A 312 -29.81 14.27 4.25
C ALA A 312 -29.53 15.51 3.37
N ARG A 313 -28.68 15.37 2.35
CA ARG A 313 -28.26 16.46 1.43
C ARG A 313 -28.91 16.39 0.06
N ARG A 314 -29.75 15.37 -0.16
CA ARG A 314 -30.48 15.19 -1.40
C ARG A 314 -31.59 16.23 -1.57
#